data_AF-G2FHZ4-F1
#
_entry.id   AF-G2FHZ4-F1
#
_cell.length_a   1.000
_cell.length_b   1.000
_cell.length_c   1.000
_cell.angle_alpha   90.00
_cell.angle_beta   90.00
_cell.angle_gamma   90.00
#
_symmetry.space_group_name_H-M   'P 1'
#
loop_
_entity.id
_entity.type
_entity.pdbx_description
1 polymer ?
#
loop_
_entity_poly.entity_id
_entity_poly.type
_entity_poly.pdbx_seq_one_letter_code
_entity_poly.pdbx_strand_id
1 'polypeptide(L)'
;MTAAIEQHTGTIPQARLAELLQHYWPAWSKPLQEEHSAAQQWATAIDNGIAEALAIYQRDYLEHSNYEETFQRAIAELLQLLEIPGLAPVLSRARHYLSWPARQLGKLIQTDKGDGNETGHEAQVLNDAVRHLLLSLQQQLGEQASQSGTPSNLWWSQLGVALLQQQTALSQQAADAIQAHQHAFEPEIRQAGEQLYQHLQHHPGKLHSLRATRATLDAAGIAFALKTGGIGISDLLFAPAMLAFTSSLAESAGGHYMHTIREQLKARQRLAVESRIFDQALGKQLRQLAQQMPCEGLFQINAGELAQATDALKKLTS
;
A
#
# COMPACT_ATOMS: atom_id res chain seq x y z
N MET A 1 -45.18 -66.19 -19.50
CA MET A 1 -43.71 -66.39 -19.36
C MET A 1 -43.11 -65.04 -19.02
N THR A 2 -43.08 -64.73 -17.73
CA THR A 2 -42.64 -63.45 -17.19
C THR A 2 -41.33 -63.73 -16.49
N ALA A 3 -40.21 -63.40 -17.13
CA ALA A 3 -38.88 -63.63 -16.59
C ALA A 3 -38.68 -62.73 -15.37
N ALA A 4 -38.41 -63.36 -14.23
CA ALA A 4 -38.02 -62.71 -13.00
C ALA A 4 -36.70 -61.97 -13.24
N ILE A 5 -36.75 -60.64 -13.11
CA ILE A 5 -35.56 -59.82 -12.95
C ILE A 5 -35.10 -60.05 -11.50
N GLU A 6 -34.18 -60.99 -11.32
CA GLU A 6 -33.49 -61.20 -10.04
C GLU A 6 -32.70 -59.95 -9.67
N GLN A 7 -33.19 -59.23 -8.67
CA GLN A 7 -32.48 -58.15 -8.02
C GLN A 7 -31.22 -58.72 -7.36
N HIS A 8 -30.08 -58.60 -8.03
CA HIS A 8 -28.76 -58.82 -7.44
C HIS A 8 -28.42 -57.66 -6.48
N THR A 9 -29.04 -57.62 -5.31
CA THR A 9 -28.56 -56.82 -4.17
C THR A 9 -27.42 -57.57 -3.48
N GLY A 10 -26.28 -57.66 -4.18
CA GLY A 10 -25.03 -58.12 -3.57
C GLY A 10 -24.56 -57.07 -2.57
N THR A 11 -24.72 -57.34 -1.27
CA THR A 11 -24.10 -56.53 -0.22
C THR A 11 -22.60 -56.65 -0.33
N ILE A 12 -21.91 -55.55 -0.67
CA ILE A 12 -20.44 -55.52 -0.62
C ILE A 12 -20.04 -55.77 0.83
N PRO A 13 -19.22 -56.78 1.14
CA PRO A 13 -18.75 -57.00 2.50
C PRO A 13 -18.07 -55.74 3.02
N GLN A 14 -18.44 -55.28 4.22
CA GLN A 14 -17.96 -54.02 4.79
C GLN A 14 -16.41 -53.92 4.81
N ALA A 15 -15.73 -55.05 5.03
CA ALA A 15 -14.28 -55.15 4.95
C ALA A 15 -13.72 -54.85 3.55
N ARG A 16 -14.38 -55.34 2.49
CA ARG A 16 -13.98 -55.10 1.10
C ARG A 16 -14.24 -53.65 0.67
N LEU A 17 -15.33 -53.05 1.17
CA LEU A 17 -15.59 -51.62 0.96
C LEU A 17 -14.52 -50.76 1.65
N ALA A 18 -14.15 -51.09 2.89
CA ALA A 18 -13.12 -50.38 3.63
C ALA A 18 -11.75 -50.45 2.94
N GLU A 19 -11.37 -51.63 2.44
CA GLU A 19 -10.12 -51.83 1.69
C GLU A 19 -10.10 -51.02 0.38
N LEU A 20 -11.21 -51.00 -0.37
CA LEU A 20 -11.34 -50.18 -1.58
C LEU A 20 -11.25 -48.68 -1.28
N LEU A 21 -11.94 -48.22 -0.24
CA LEU A 21 -11.91 -46.82 0.17
C LEU A 21 -10.49 -46.39 0.58
N GLN A 22 -9.80 -47.18 1.41
CA GLN A 22 -8.42 -46.87 1.80
C GLN A 22 -7.46 -46.88 0.60
N HIS A 23 -7.64 -47.82 -0.33
CA HIS A 23 -6.77 -47.94 -1.49
C HIS A 23 -6.93 -46.79 -2.50
N TYR A 24 -8.17 -46.40 -2.81
CA TYR A 24 -8.43 -45.40 -3.86
C TYR A 24 -8.60 -43.97 -3.35
N TRP A 25 -8.88 -43.75 -2.05
CA TRP A 25 -9.06 -42.41 -1.49
C TRP A 25 -7.91 -41.43 -1.77
N PRO A 26 -6.62 -41.82 -1.66
CA PRO A 26 -5.52 -40.92 -2.00
C PRO A 26 -5.55 -40.46 -3.47
N ALA A 27 -5.91 -41.36 -4.39
CA ALA A 27 -6.01 -41.04 -5.81
C ALA A 27 -7.21 -40.13 -6.11
N TRP A 28 -8.35 -40.37 -5.46
CA TRP A 28 -9.56 -39.57 -5.63
C TRP A 28 -9.47 -38.17 -5.02
N SER A 29 -8.74 -38.03 -3.90
CA SER A 29 -8.52 -36.73 -3.24
C SER A 29 -7.35 -35.93 -3.82
N LYS A 30 -6.54 -36.52 -4.70
CA LYS A 30 -5.37 -35.87 -5.29
C LYS A 30 -5.70 -34.54 -6.01
N PRO A 31 -6.72 -34.45 -6.88
CA PRO A 31 -7.05 -33.18 -7.56
C PRO A 31 -7.43 -32.06 -6.58
N LEU A 32 -8.13 -32.41 -5.51
CA LEU A 32 -8.49 -31.49 -4.43
C LEU A 32 -7.27 -30.95 -3.68
N GLN A 33 -6.32 -31.82 -3.36
CA GLN A 33 -5.06 -31.43 -2.72
C GLN A 33 -4.24 -30.49 -3.62
N GLU A 34 -4.25 -30.73 -4.93
CA GLU A 34 -3.58 -29.88 -5.90
C GLU A 34 -4.25 -28.50 -6.00
N GLU A 35 -5.59 -28.41 -6.02
CA GLU A 35 -6.31 -27.13 -5.93
C GLU A 35 -5.95 -26.36 -4.64
N HIS A 36 -5.89 -27.03 -3.49
CA HIS A 36 -5.47 -26.38 -2.23
C HIS A 36 -4.03 -25.89 -2.28
N SER A 37 -3.13 -26.70 -2.85
CA SER A 37 -1.74 -26.31 -3.01
C SER A 37 -1.60 -25.07 -3.90
N ALA A 38 -2.40 -24.98 -4.97
CA ALA A 38 -2.41 -23.84 -5.87
C ALA A 38 -2.94 -22.58 -5.17
N ALA A 39 -4.01 -22.69 -4.38
CA ALA A 39 -4.51 -21.59 -3.56
C ALA A 39 -3.48 -21.08 -2.54
N GLN A 40 -2.73 -21.98 -1.91
CA GLN A 40 -1.65 -21.60 -0.98
C GLN A 40 -0.46 -20.94 -1.69
N GLN A 41 -0.09 -21.46 -2.86
CA GLN A 41 0.95 -20.85 -3.71
C GLN A 41 0.55 -19.44 -4.15
N TRP A 42 -0.73 -19.22 -4.50
CA TRP A 42 -1.25 -17.90 -4.83
C TRP A 42 -1.20 -16.94 -3.64
N ALA A 43 -1.62 -17.38 -2.45
CA ALA A 43 -1.51 -16.55 -1.25
C ALA A 43 -0.05 -16.13 -0.98
N THR A 44 0.88 -17.07 -1.11
CA THR A 44 2.32 -16.82 -0.97
C THR A 44 2.85 -15.86 -2.04
N ALA A 45 2.37 -15.97 -3.28
CA ALA A 45 2.72 -15.07 -4.38
C ALA A 45 2.30 -13.62 -4.08
N ILE A 46 1.08 -13.43 -3.54
CA ILE A 46 0.60 -12.12 -3.11
C ILE A 46 1.49 -11.57 -2.00
N ASP A 47 1.79 -12.36 -0.98
CA ASP A 47 2.63 -11.95 0.15
C ASP A 47 4.02 -11.50 -0.31
N ASN A 48 4.67 -12.31 -1.16
CA ASN A 48 5.98 -11.99 -1.71
C ASN A 48 5.94 -10.75 -2.62
N GLY A 49 4.94 -10.66 -3.50
CA GLY A 49 4.79 -9.50 -4.38
C GLY A 49 4.54 -8.20 -3.61
N ILE A 50 3.75 -8.25 -2.53
CA ILE A 50 3.54 -7.09 -1.64
C ILE A 50 4.86 -6.68 -0.98
N ALA A 51 5.63 -7.64 -0.48
CA ALA A 51 6.93 -7.37 0.12
C ALA A 51 7.90 -6.72 -0.88
N GLU A 52 7.94 -7.19 -2.14
CA GLU A 52 8.73 -6.59 -3.21
C GLU A 52 8.26 -5.17 -3.57
N ALA A 53 6.95 -4.95 -3.68
CA ALA A 53 6.39 -3.63 -3.96
C ALA A 53 6.71 -2.62 -2.84
N LEU A 54 6.67 -3.07 -1.58
CA LEU A 54 7.11 -2.26 -0.43
C LEU A 54 8.61 -1.96 -0.47
N ALA A 55 9.44 -2.91 -0.91
CA ALA A 55 10.88 -2.68 -1.07
C ALA A 55 11.16 -1.64 -2.16
N ILE A 56 10.41 -1.67 -3.29
CA ILE A 56 10.47 -0.64 -4.33
C ILE A 56 10.12 0.73 -3.74
N TYR A 57 8.99 0.83 -3.02
CA TYR A 57 8.58 2.07 -2.38
C TYR A 57 9.62 2.61 -1.39
N GLN A 58 10.17 1.74 -0.54
CA GLN A 58 11.17 2.12 0.44
C GLN A 58 12.44 2.66 -0.23
N ARG A 59 12.95 1.95 -1.24
CA ARG A 59 14.16 2.34 -1.98
C ARG A 59 13.96 3.65 -2.77
N ASP A 60 12.85 3.74 -3.49
CA ASP A 60 12.66 4.79 -4.50
C ASP A 60 12.03 6.07 -3.93
N TYR A 61 11.37 5.99 -2.76
CA TYR A 61 10.79 7.15 -2.08
C TYR A 61 11.39 7.40 -0.69
N LEU A 62 11.31 6.45 0.24
CA LEU A 62 11.70 6.70 1.65
C LEU A 62 13.20 6.90 1.87
N GLU A 63 14.03 6.15 1.15
CA GLU A 63 15.50 6.16 1.32
C GLU A 63 16.20 7.16 0.40
N HIS A 64 15.46 7.78 -0.52
CA HIS A 64 16.06 8.68 -1.50
C HIS A 64 16.41 10.04 -0.87
N SER A 65 17.71 10.36 -0.81
CA SER A 65 18.23 11.56 -0.11
C SER A 65 17.76 12.89 -0.70
N ASN A 66 17.34 12.91 -1.96
CA ASN A 66 16.93 14.12 -2.66
C ASN A 66 15.43 14.45 -2.47
N TYR A 67 14.63 13.51 -1.96
CA TYR A 67 13.17 13.60 -1.90
C TYR A 67 12.63 13.35 -0.50
N GLU A 68 13.22 13.98 0.52
CA GLU A 68 12.66 13.93 1.88
C GLU A 68 11.41 14.81 2.03
N GLU A 69 10.47 14.70 1.09
CA GLU A 69 9.27 15.53 0.94
C GLU A 69 8.43 15.53 2.22
N THR A 70 8.12 14.36 2.77
CA THR A 70 7.32 14.23 3.99
C THR A 70 7.97 14.91 5.20
N PHE A 71 9.31 14.85 5.29
CA PHE A 71 10.06 15.51 6.36
C PHE A 71 10.22 17.01 6.10
N GLN A 72 10.42 17.44 4.85
CA GLN A 72 10.40 18.86 4.45
C GLN A 72 9.07 19.52 4.80
N ARG A 73 7.96 18.79 4.62
CA ARG A 73 6.63 19.25 5.03
C ARG A 73 6.49 19.35 6.55
N ALA A 74 7.08 18.43 7.33
CA ALA A 74 7.15 18.56 8.79
C ALA A 74 7.96 19.80 9.23
N ILE A 75 9.02 20.14 8.50
CA ILE A 75 9.78 21.38 8.72
C ILE A 75 8.93 22.60 8.39
N ALA A 76 8.15 22.56 7.30
CA ALA A 76 7.22 23.63 6.95
C ALA A 76 6.19 23.88 8.07
N GLU A 77 5.62 22.81 8.65
CA GLU A 77 4.72 22.88 9.80
C GLU A 77 5.41 23.47 11.04
N LEU A 78 6.64 23.07 11.33
CA LEU A 78 7.45 23.70 12.38
C LEU A 78 7.65 25.20 12.16
N LEU A 79 7.93 25.60 10.92
CA LEU A 79 8.11 27.01 10.60
C LEU A 79 6.81 27.79 10.83
N GLN A 80 5.64 27.21 10.53
CA GLN A 80 4.34 27.82 10.88
C GLN A 80 4.17 27.99 12.38
N LEU A 81 4.58 27.00 13.19
CA LEU A 81 4.54 27.08 14.66
C LEU A 81 5.47 28.16 15.25
N LEU A 82 6.48 28.60 14.49
CA LEU A 82 7.38 29.68 14.89
C LEU A 82 6.78 31.08 14.71
N GLU A 83 5.57 31.22 14.14
CA GLU A 83 4.86 32.50 14.07
C GLU A 83 4.62 33.07 15.48
N ILE A 84 5.07 34.31 15.68
CA ILE A 84 5.05 35.00 16.97
C ILE A 84 3.61 35.42 17.31
N PRO A 85 3.08 35.10 18.52
CA PRO A 85 1.87 35.74 19.02
C PRO A 85 2.17 37.23 19.28
N GLY A 86 1.82 38.11 18.33
CA GLY A 86 2.08 39.55 18.45
C GLY A 86 2.08 40.36 17.15
N LEU A 87 2.16 39.73 15.97
CA LEU A 87 2.08 40.41 14.66
C LEU A 87 0.73 40.22 13.96
N ALA A 88 -0.31 39.93 14.74
CA ALA A 88 -1.63 39.50 14.26
C ALA A 88 -2.45 40.51 13.39
N PRO A 89 -2.28 41.84 13.41
CA PRO A 89 -3.22 42.68 12.66
C PRO A 89 -2.95 42.72 11.14
N VAL A 90 -1.81 42.20 10.64
CA VAL A 90 -1.47 42.29 9.20
C VAL A 90 -1.85 41.01 8.42
N LEU A 91 -2.04 39.87 9.09
CA LEU A 91 -2.32 38.58 8.41
C LEU A 91 -3.81 38.18 8.35
N SER A 92 -4.72 38.92 8.98
CA SER A 92 -6.15 38.56 9.03
C SER A 92 -6.91 38.69 7.70
N ARG A 93 -6.31 39.25 6.65
CA ARG A 93 -6.91 39.32 5.30
C ARG A 93 -6.64 38.12 4.40
N ALA A 94 -5.73 37.22 4.76
CA ALA A 94 -5.41 36.04 3.94
C ALA A 94 -6.34 34.83 4.18
N ARG A 95 -7.11 34.81 5.28
CA ARG A 95 -7.95 33.65 5.65
C ARG A 95 -9.17 33.42 4.75
N HIS A 96 -9.53 34.34 3.86
CA HIS A 96 -10.68 34.17 2.98
C HIS A 96 -10.36 33.43 1.66
N TYR A 97 -9.09 33.09 1.40
CA TYR A 97 -8.67 32.43 0.16
C TYR A 97 -8.26 30.95 0.33
N LEU A 98 -8.28 30.42 1.56
CA LEU A 98 -7.75 29.08 1.86
C LEU A 98 -8.72 27.91 1.60
N SER A 99 -10.01 28.14 1.35
CA SER A 99 -10.98 27.05 1.08
C SER A 99 -11.19 26.72 -0.39
N TRP A 100 -10.48 27.39 -1.31
CA TRP A 100 -10.72 27.25 -2.74
C TRP A 100 -10.04 26.03 -3.43
N PRO A 101 -8.87 25.51 -3.02
CA PRO A 101 -8.17 24.52 -3.85
C PRO A 101 -8.67 23.08 -3.67
N ALA A 102 -9.72 22.82 -2.86
CA ALA A 102 -10.26 21.47 -2.70
C ALA A 102 -11.32 21.09 -3.76
N ARG A 103 -11.89 22.05 -4.51
CA ARG A 103 -12.99 21.79 -5.46
C ARG A 103 -12.61 21.88 -6.94
N GLN A 104 -11.43 22.36 -7.29
CA GLN A 104 -10.98 22.48 -8.68
C GLN A 104 -10.08 21.34 -9.18
N LEU A 105 -9.56 20.50 -8.28
CA LEU A 105 -8.67 19.39 -8.62
C LEU A 105 -9.34 18.27 -9.45
N GLY A 106 -10.67 18.19 -9.46
CA GLY A 106 -11.41 17.22 -10.28
C GLY A 106 -11.50 17.53 -11.78
N LYS A 107 -10.95 18.66 -12.26
CA LYS A 107 -11.06 19.08 -13.67
C LYS A 107 -9.73 19.22 -14.44
N LEU A 108 -8.58 19.00 -13.79
CA LEU A 108 -7.26 19.20 -14.40
C LEU A 108 -6.49 17.90 -14.74
N ILE A 109 -7.08 16.72 -14.54
CA ILE A 109 -6.42 15.42 -14.79
C ILE A 109 -6.26 15.10 -16.30
N GLN A 110 -6.79 15.93 -17.21
CA GLN A 110 -6.75 15.64 -18.65
C GLN A 110 -5.76 16.43 -19.51
N THR A 111 -4.97 17.36 -18.95
CA THR A 111 -4.01 18.09 -19.78
C THR A 111 -2.71 18.42 -19.04
N ASP A 112 -1.65 17.90 -19.63
CA ASP A 112 -0.25 18.34 -19.64
C ASP A 112 0.79 17.69 -18.72
N LYS A 113 1.82 17.21 -19.41
CA LYS A 113 3.15 16.85 -18.91
C LYS A 113 3.92 18.15 -18.66
N GLY A 114 4.51 18.29 -17.48
CA GLY A 114 5.61 19.22 -17.24
C GLY A 114 5.35 20.21 -16.11
N ASP A 115 6.25 20.15 -15.14
CA ASP A 115 6.55 21.14 -14.10
C ASP A 115 5.59 21.30 -12.91
N GLY A 116 6.15 21.01 -11.72
CA GLY A 116 5.71 21.54 -10.42
C GLY A 116 4.49 20.87 -9.80
N ASN A 117 4.59 19.61 -9.36
CA ASN A 117 3.60 19.03 -8.45
C ASN A 117 4.29 18.25 -7.33
N GLU A 118 4.61 18.95 -6.24
CA GLU A 118 5.33 18.46 -5.07
C GLU A 118 4.64 17.26 -4.40
N THR A 119 3.32 17.06 -4.55
CA THR A 119 2.55 15.91 -4.03
C THR A 119 2.45 14.70 -4.97
N GLY A 120 3.06 14.78 -6.16
CA GLY A 120 2.92 13.77 -7.22
C GLY A 120 3.92 12.62 -7.17
N HIS A 121 5.10 12.81 -6.55
CA HIS A 121 6.18 11.83 -6.65
C HIS A 121 5.91 10.56 -5.84
N GLU A 122 5.43 10.70 -4.60
CA GLU A 122 5.03 9.54 -3.78
C GLU A 122 3.97 8.70 -4.49
N ALA A 123 2.93 9.38 -5.00
CA ALA A 123 1.86 8.72 -5.73
C ALA A 123 2.38 8.02 -6.99
N GLN A 124 3.34 8.61 -7.70
CA GLN A 124 3.96 7.98 -8.86
C GLN A 124 4.71 6.69 -8.47
N VAL A 125 5.57 6.74 -7.45
CA VAL A 125 6.33 5.57 -6.97
C VAL A 125 5.38 4.46 -6.51
N LEU A 126 4.33 4.81 -5.76
CA LEU A 126 3.32 3.85 -5.32
C LEU A 126 2.56 3.22 -6.49
N ASN A 127 2.16 4.02 -7.49
CA ASN A 127 1.50 3.49 -8.69
C ASN A 127 2.43 2.55 -9.49
N ASP A 128 3.72 2.85 -9.57
CA ASP A 128 4.71 2.00 -10.23
C ASP A 128 4.91 0.69 -9.45
N ALA A 129 4.96 0.74 -8.12
CA ALA A 129 5.02 -0.45 -7.26
C ALA A 129 3.77 -1.33 -7.39
N VAL A 130 2.58 -0.75 -7.43
CA VAL A 130 1.31 -1.47 -7.67
C VAL A 130 1.30 -2.13 -9.04
N ARG A 131 1.75 -1.42 -10.07
CA ARG A 131 1.85 -1.98 -11.43
C ARG A 131 2.81 -3.15 -11.47
N HIS A 132 3.97 -3.03 -10.82
CA HIS A 132 4.94 -4.12 -10.71
C HIS A 132 4.33 -5.36 -10.04
N LEU A 133 3.62 -5.17 -8.91
CA LEU A 133 2.90 -6.25 -8.23
C LEU A 133 1.90 -6.96 -9.16
N LEU A 134 1.05 -6.22 -9.86
CA LEU A 134 0.04 -6.82 -10.73
C LEU A 134 0.68 -7.58 -11.91
N LEU A 135 1.76 -7.03 -12.49
CA LEU A 135 2.49 -7.67 -13.58
C LEU A 135 3.19 -8.96 -13.11
N SER A 136 3.83 -8.96 -11.94
CA SER A 136 4.51 -10.16 -11.42
C SER A 136 3.52 -11.29 -11.13
N LEU A 137 2.37 -10.95 -10.55
CA LEU A 137 1.29 -11.91 -10.33
C LEU A 137 0.74 -12.47 -11.65
N GLN A 138 0.52 -11.62 -12.66
CA GLN A 138 0.08 -12.08 -13.99
C GLN A 138 1.09 -13.03 -14.65
N GLN A 139 2.39 -12.71 -14.56
CA GLN A 139 3.44 -13.57 -15.07
C GLN A 139 3.41 -14.94 -14.37
N GLN A 140 3.34 -14.95 -13.03
CA GLN A 140 3.30 -16.19 -12.27
C GLN A 140 2.05 -17.04 -12.62
N LEU A 141 0.88 -16.41 -12.81
CA LEU A 141 -0.31 -17.12 -13.26
C LEU A 141 -0.13 -17.76 -14.64
N GLY A 142 0.48 -17.03 -15.57
CA GLY A 142 0.79 -17.54 -16.91
C GLY A 142 1.76 -18.72 -16.89
N GLU A 143 2.81 -18.63 -16.06
CA GLU A 143 3.78 -19.70 -15.87
C GLU A 143 3.14 -20.96 -15.27
N GLN A 144 2.29 -20.81 -14.25
CA GLN A 144 1.60 -21.94 -13.62
C GLN A 144 0.53 -22.56 -14.53
N ALA A 145 -0.23 -21.75 -15.26
CA ALA A 145 -1.25 -22.26 -16.20
C ALA A 145 -0.65 -23.02 -17.40
N SER A 146 0.61 -22.72 -17.75
CA SER A 146 1.31 -23.35 -18.89
C SER A 146 1.97 -24.69 -18.54
N GLN A 147 2.04 -25.07 -17.27
CA GLN A 147 2.66 -26.33 -16.82
C GLN A 147 1.79 -27.52 -17.18
N SER A 148 1.99 -28.09 -18.37
CA SER A 148 1.24 -29.26 -18.86
C SER A 148 1.31 -30.45 -17.87
N GLY A 149 0.15 -31.03 -17.53
CA GLY A 149 0.06 -32.32 -16.84
C GLY A 149 -0.46 -32.28 -15.39
N THR A 150 -0.74 -31.09 -14.83
CA THR A 150 -1.33 -30.95 -13.50
C THR A 150 -2.82 -30.61 -13.54
N PRO A 151 -3.68 -31.34 -12.80
CA PRO A 151 -5.08 -30.97 -12.57
C PRO A 151 -5.30 -29.53 -12.11
N SER A 152 -4.32 -28.92 -11.42
CA SER A 152 -4.36 -27.50 -11.01
C SER A 152 -4.32 -26.49 -12.16
N ASN A 153 -4.06 -26.90 -13.41
CA ASN A 153 -3.98 -25.96 -14.55
C ASN A 153 -5.30 -25.23 -14.78
N LEU A 154 -6.43 -25.93 -14.62
CA LEU A 154 -7.74 -25.32 -14.76
C LEU A 154 -7.91 -24.22 -13.71
N TRP A 155 -7.52 -24.50 -12.47
CA TRP A 155 -7.56 -23.54 -11.36
C TRP A 155 -6.74 -22.28 -11.65
N TRP A 156 -5.50 -22.43 -12.10
CA TRP A 156 -4.64 -21.30 -12.47
C TRP A 156 -5.18 -20.49 -13.65
N SER A 157 -5.75 -21.17 -14.66
CA SER A 157 -6.34 -20.50 -15.81
C SER A 157 -7.59 -19.68 -15.44
N GLN A 158 -8.46 -20.22 -14.59
CA GLN A 158 -9.65 -19.53 -14.09
C GLN A 158 -9.26 -18.32 -13.24
N LEU A 159 -8.22 -18.45 -12.42
CA LEU A 159 -7.68 -17.34 -11.63
C LEU A 159 -7.10 -16.24 -12.52
N GLY A 160 -6.38 -16.61 -13.58
CA GLY A 160 -5.88 -15.68 -14.60
C GLY A 160 -7.00 -14.87 -15.25
N VAL A 161 -8.08 -15.53 -15.65
CA VAL A 161 -9.26 -14.87 -16.22
C VAL A 161 -9.90 -13.92 -15.20
N ALA A 162 -10.08 -14.35 -13.95
CA ALA A 162 -10.65 -13.52 -12.89
C ALA A 162 -9.79 -12.28 -12.59
N LEU A 163 -8.46 -12.43 -12.53
CA LEU A 163 -7.54 -11.31 -12.32
C LEU A 163 -7.60 -10.31 -13.48
N LEU A 164 -7.60 -10.79 -14.73
CA LEU A 164 -7.70 -9.91 -15.90
C LEU A 164 -9.01 -9.12 -15.93
N GLN A 165 -10.13 -9.75 -15.53
CA GLN A 165 -11.42 -9.07 -15.43
C GLN A 165 -11.44 -8.00 -14.35
N GLN A 166 -10.75 -8.20 -13.22
CA GLN A 166 -10.71 -7.25 -12.11
C GLN A 166 -9.54 -6.26 -12.17
N GLN A 167 -8.62 -6.37 -13.13
CA GLN A 167 -7.39 -5.57 -13.19
C GLN A 167 -7.65 -4.05 -13.12
N THR A 168 -8.63 -3.56 -13.88
CA THR A 168 -9.00 -2.13 -13.88
C THR A 168 -9.57 -1.70 -12.54
N ALA A 169 -10.41 -2.52 -11.92
CA ALA A 169 -10.99 -2.23 -10.61
C ALA A 169 -9.93 -2.21 -9.50
N LEU A 170 -9.01 -3.18 -9.50
CA LEU A 170 -7.87 -3.25 -8.58
C LEU A 170 -6.97 -2.02 -8.71
N SER A 171 -6.67 -1.60 -9.95
CA SER A 171 -5.83 -0.43 -10.22
C SER A 171 -6.50 0.86 -9.74
N GLN A 172 -7.80 1.03 -10.00
CA GLN A 172 -8.56 2.20 -9.53
C GLN A 172 -8.63 2.23 -8.01
N GLN A 173 -8.90 1.10 -7.37
CA GLN A 173 -8.95 1.00 -5.92
C GLN A 173 -7.60 1.32 -5.26
N ALA A 174 -6.50 0.89 -5.87
CA ALA A 174 -5.16 1.27 -5.42
C ALA A 174 -4.94 2.78 -5.53
N ALA A 175 -5.33 3.40 -6.65
CA ALA A 175 -5.23 4.85 -6.83
C ALA A 175 -6.05 5.62 -5.77
N ASP A 176 -7.28 5.18 -5.50
CA ASP A 176 -8.14 5.78 -4.48
C ASP A 176 -7.53 5.61 -3.07
N ALA A 177 -6.94 4.43 -2.79
CA ALA A 177 -6.27 4.16 -1.52
C ALA A 177 -5.00 5.00 -1.32
N ILE A 178 -4.23 5.23 -2.40
CA ILE A 178 -3.06 6.13 -2.38
C ILE A 178 -3.50 7.56 -2.04
N GLN A 179 -4.55 8.07 -2.69
CA GLN A 179 -5.06 9.42 -2.39
C GLN A 179 -5.58 9.52 -0.95
N ALA A 180 -6.35 8.53 -0.50
CA ALA A 180 -6.85 8.48 0.87
C ALA A 180 -5.70 8.40 1.90
N HIS A 181 -4.64 7.65 1.59
CA HIS A 181 -3.45 7.55 2.40
C HIS A 181 -2.78 8.91 2.60
N GLN A 182 -2.54 9.66 1.51
CA GLN A 182 -1.89 10.98 1.57
C GLN A 182 -2.64 11.93 2.51
N HIS A 183 -3.97 12.01 2.39
CA HIS A 183 -4.79 12.82 3.29
C HIS A 183 -4.75 12.33 4.74
N ALA A 184 -4.78 11.02 4.95
CA ALA A 184 -4.78 10.42 6.28
C ALA A 184 -3.41 10.45 6.96
N PHE A 185 -2.33 10.82 6.26
CA PHE A 185 -0.98 10.94 6.81
C PHE A 185 -0.62 12.37 7.24
N GLU A 186 -1.38 13.39 6.83
CA GLU A 186 -1.19 14.79 7.25
C GLU A 186 -1.06 15.01 8.77
N PRO A 187 -1.84 14.33 9.64
CA PRO A 187 -1.68 14.50 11.09
C PRO A 187 -0.30 14.08 11.60
N GLU A 188 0.31 13.04 11.01
CA GLU A 188 1.65 12.56 11.38
C GLU A 188 2.74 13.57 10.99
N ILE A 189 2.60 14.20 9.82
CA ILE A 189 3.49 15.27 9.36
C ILE A 189 3.44 16.46 10.31
N ARG A 190 2.23 16.89 10.69
CA ARG A 190 2.03 17.98 11.66
C ARG A 190 2.60 17.64 13.04
N GLN A 191 2.35 16.43 13.53
CA GLN A 191 2.89 15.97 14.79
C GLN A 191 4.43 15.97 14.80
N ALA A 192 5.07 15.55 13.69
CA ALA A 192 6.52 15.63 13.56
C ALA A 192 7.02 17.08 13.64
N GLY A 193 6.33 18.03 13.00
CA GLY A 193 6.60 19.46 13.12
C GLY A 193 6.48 19.99 14.56
N GLU A 194 5.43 19.59 15.28
CA GLU A 194 5.23 19.92 16.70
C GLU A 194 6.34 19.35 17.59
N GLN A 195 6.76 18.10 17.36
CA GLN A 195 7.83 17.45 18.11
C GLN A 195 9.19 18.12 17.88
N LEU A 196 9.47 18.56 16.66
CA LEU A 196 10.66 19.35 16.36
C LEU A 196 10.59 20.71 17.07
N TYR A 197 9.42 21.37 17.07
CA TYR A 197 9.24 22.66 17.73
C TYR A 197 9.44 22.58 19.24
N GLN A 198 8.82 21.60 19.89
CA GLN A 198 8.99 21.34 21.33
C GLN A 198 10.46 21.11 21.69
N HIS A 199 11.21 20.37 20.86
CA HIS A 199 12.63 20.17 21.08
C HIS A 199 13.43 21.48 20.96
N LEU A 200 13.13 22.30 19.95
CA LEU A 200 13.78 23.62 19.79
C LEU A 200 13.47 24.60 20.92
N GLN A 201 12.34 24.48 21.62
CA GLN A 201 12.05 25.29 22.81
C GLN A 201 13.08 25.08 23.93
N HIS A 202 13.69 23.91 24.00
CA HIS A 202 14.77 23.61 24.96
C HIS A 202 16.13 24.19 24.53
N HIS A 203 16.21 24.77 23.32
CA HIS A 203 17.42 25.33 22.71
C HIS A 203 17.16 26.76 22.17
N PRO A 204 17.01 27.77 23.05
CA PRO A 204 16.54 29.11 22.68
C PRO A 204 17.42 29.81 21.65
N GLY A 205 18.75 29.59 21.66
CA GLY A 205 19.65 30.17 20.66
C GLY A 205 19.33 29.75 19.22
N LYS A 206 18.97 28.49 18.99
CA LYS A 206 18.58 27.95 17.67
C LYS A 206 17.19 28.42 17.27
N LEU A 207 16.30 28.55 18.24
CA LEU A 207 14.95 29.04 18.02
C LEU A 207 14.93 30.54 17.68
N HIS A 208 15.83 31.34 18.26
CA HIS A 208 16.01 32.74 17.90
C HIS A 208 16.62 32.93 16.50
N SER A 209 17.59 32.09 16.10
CA SER A 209 18.13 32.15 14.74
C SER A 209 17.07 31.79 13.70
N LEU A 210 16.29 30.72 13.91
CA LEU A 210 15.20 30.33 13.00
C LEU A 210 14.11 31.40 12.90
N ARG A 211 13.74 32.04 14.02
CA ARG A 211 12.83 33.19 14.02
C ARG A 211 13.38 34.39 13.26
N ALA A 212 14.66 34.71 13.42
CA ALA A 212 15.31 35.80 12.70
C ALA A 212 15.39 35.52 11.19
N THR A 213 15.71 34.29 10.80
CA THR A 213 15.68 33.83 9.41
C THR A 213 14.27 33.95 8.82
N ARG A 214 13.23 33.49 9.53
CA ARG A 214 11.83 33.62 9.06
C ARG A 214 11.38 35.07 8.96
N ALA A 215 11.68 35.92 9.94
CA ALA A 215 11.35 37.35 9.86
C ALA A 215 12.00 38.04 8.65
N THR A 216 13.22 37.61 8.28
CA THR A 216 13.91 38.08 7.07
C THR A 216 13.22 37.58 5.79
N LEU A 217 12.72 36.33 5.80
CA LEU A 217 11.98 35.71 4.69
C LEU A 217 10.61 36.35 4.48
N ASP A 218 9.86 36.61 5.55
CA ASP A 218 8.53 37.26 5.45
C ASP A 218 8.67 38.68 4.87
N ALA A 219 9.71 39.43 5.27
CA ALA A 219 10.01 40.75 4.72
C ALA A 219 10.44 40.69 3.24
N ALA A 220 11.27 39.70 2.87
CA ALA A 220 11.72 39.49 1.49
C ALA A 220 10.57 38.99 0.58
N GLY A 221 9.70 38.12 1.09
CA GLY A 221 8.54 37.59 0.38
C GLY A 221 7.50 38.67 0.08
N ILE A 222 7.24 39.59 1.02
CA ILE A 222 6.39 40.76 0.79
C ILE A 222 7.00 41.69 -0.28
N ALA A 223 8.32 41.91 -0.25
CA ALA A 223 9.02 42.75 -1.23
C ALA A 223 9.08 42.13 -2.63
N PHE A 224 9.24 40.80 -2.73
CA PHE A 224 9.26 40.07 -4.01
C PHE A 224 7.85 39.91 -4.61
N ALA A 225 6.84 39.60 -3.80
CA ALA A 225 5.45 39.48 -4.25
C ALA A 225 4.92 40.79 -4.87
N LEU A 226 5.33 41.94 -4.33
CA LEU A 226 5.02 43.26 -4.88
C LEU A 226 5.76 43.56 -6.21
N LYS A 227 6.85 42.84 -6.51
CA LYS A 227 7.73 43.11 -7.66
C LYS A 227 7.58 42.11 -8.81
N THR A 228 7.13 40.88 -8.57
CA THR A 228 7.14 39.80 -9.57
C THR A 228 5.76 39.25 -9.96
N GLY A 229 4.66 39.79 -9.44
CA GLY A 229 3.32 39.41 -9.90
C GLY A 229 2.86 38.00 -9.49
N GLY A 230 3.43 37.41 -8.43
CA GLY A 230 2.82 36.29 -7.71
C GLY A 230 3.19 34.86 -8.13
N ILE A 231 4.26 34.63 -8.90
CA ILE A 231 4.69 33.27 -9.30
C ILE A 231 5.91 32.81 -8.48
N GLY A 232 5.84 31.58 -7.95
CA GLY A 232 6.99 30.81 -7.44
C GLY A 232 7.37 31.02 -5.96
N ILE A 233 6.39 31.13 -5.06
CA ILE A 233 6.62 31.52 -3.65
C ILE A 233 7.03 30.31 -2.76
N SER A 234 6.75 29.07 -3.15
CA SER A 234 7.01 27.88 -2.30
C SER A 234 8.46 27.39 -2.30
N ASP A 235 9.20 27.46 -3.40
CA ASP A 235 10.55 26.87 -3.42
C ASP A 235 11.63 27.85 -2.91
N LEU A 236 11.44 29.15 -3.13
CA LEU A 236 12.43 30.19 -2.79
C LEU A 236 12.39 30.61 -1.30
N LEU A 237 11.23 30.50 -0.64
CA LEU A 237 11.08 30.88 0.77
C LEU A 237 11.64 29.84 1.74
N PHE A 238 11.68 28.56 1.34
CA PHE A 238 12.02 27.47 2.25
C PHE A 238 13.50 27.10 2.20
N ALA A 239 14.20 27.38 1.09
CA ALA A 239 15.62 27.05 0.94
C ALA A 239 16.53 27.63 2.05
N PRO A 240 16.38 28.89 2.52
CA PRO A 240 17.23 29.42 3.59
C PRO A 240 16.93 28.80 4.96
N ALA A 241 15.66 28.46 5.23
CA ALA A 241 15.29 27.73 6.44
C ALA A 241 15.83 26.30 6.40
N MET A 242 15.76 25.64 5.24
CA MET A 242 16.36 24.33 5.01
C MET A 242 17.89 24.34 5.16
N LEU A 243 18.58 25.42 4.75
CA LEU A 243 20.02 25.58 4.97
C LEU A 243 20.37 25.81 6.45
N ALA A 244 19.61 26.64 7.17
CA ALA A 244 19.73 26.77 8.62
C ALA A 244 19.44 25.44 9.34
N PHE A 245 18.53 24.65 8.78
CA PHE A 245 18.17 23.33 9.29
C PHE A 245 19.26 22.28 9.03
N THR A 246 19.83 22.21 7.81
CA THR A 246 20.93 21.28 7.48
C THR A 246 22.24 21.63 8.18
N SER A 247 22.53 22.92 8.40
CA SER A 247 23.65 23.34 9.25
C SER A 247 23.45 22.96 10.72
N SER A 248 22.22 22.99 11.24
CA SER A 248 21.87 22.46 12.57
C SER A 248 22.06 20.94 12.66
N LEU A 249 21.76 20.20 11.59
CA LEU A 249 22.01 18.74 11.52
C LEU A 249 23.50 18.40 11.59
N ALA A 250 24.37 19.28 11.09
CA ALA A 250 25.82 19.10 11.16
C ALA A 250 26.39 19.23 12.59
N GLU A 251 25.59 19.75 13.53
CA GLU A 251 25.97 19.92 14.94
C GLU A 251 25.47 18.74 15.80
N SER A 252 26.40 18.05 16.48
CA SER A 252 26.27 16.65 16.91
C SER A 252 25.08 16.31 17.82
N ALA A 253 24.64 17.21 18.70
CA ALA A 253 23.54 16.92 19.63
C ALA A 253 22.14 17.18 19.03
N GLY A 254 22.00 18.21 18.18
CA GLY A 254 20.73 18.53 17.51
C GLY A 254 20.44 17.60 16.34
N GLY A 255 21.49 17.20 15.61
CA GLY A 255 21.39 16.27 14.48
C GLY A 255 20.77 14.92 14.84
N HIS A 256 21.07 14.38 16.02
CA HIS A 256 20.58 13.07 16.43
C HIS A 256 19.05 13.03 16.66
N TYR A 257 18.49 14.06 17.30
CA TYR A 257 17.04 14.11 17.54
C TYR A 257 16.25 14.29 16.25
N MET A 258 16.73 15.17 15.36
CA MET A 258 16.11 15.42 14.05
C MET A 258 16.17 14.17 13.17
N HIS A 259 17.31 13.49 13.14
CA HIS A 259 17.45 12.19 12.48
C HIS A 259 16.45 11.17 13.04
N THR A 260 16.29 11.13 14.37
CA THR A 260 15.33 10.22 15.03
C THR A 260 13.89 10.49 14.60
N ILE A 261 13.43 11.74 14.62
CA ILE A 261 12.07 12.09 14.15
C ILE A 261 11.88 11.70 12.70
N ARG A 262 12.89 11.96 11.86
CA ARG A 262 12.84 11.62 10.44
C ARG A 262 12.68 10.11 10.24
N GLU A 263 13.52 9.29 10.86
CA GLU A 263 13.43 7.83 10.73
C GLU A 263 12.11 7.29 11.30
N GLN A 264 11.60 7.88 12.38
CA GLN A 264 10.27 7.54 12.91
C GLN A 264 9.16 7.86 11.92
N LEU A 265 9.21 9.03 11.27
CA LEU A 265 8.22 9.44 10.28
C LEU A 265 8.23 8.49 9.07
N LYS A 266 9.43 8.15 8.55
CA LYS A 266 9.61 7.15 7.48
C LYS A 266 9.04 5.78 7.87
N ALA A 267 9.33 5.32 9.09
CA ALA A 267 8.82 4.03 9.58
C ALA A 267 7.29 4.01 9.68
N ARG A 268 6.67 5.08 10.20
CA ARG A 268 5.21 5.20 10.27
C ARG A 268 4.57 5.26 8.88
N GLN A 269 5.20 5.98 7.95
CA GLN A 269 4.73 6.07 6.57
C GLN A 269 4.77 4.71 5.88
N ARG A 270 5.88 3.98 6.00
CA ARG A 270 6.03 2.59 5.50
C ARG A 270 4.91 1.69 6.01
N LEU A 271 4.67 1.68 7.32
CA LEU A 271 3.61 0.87 7.94
C LEU A 271 2.21 1.27 7.48
N ALA A 272 1.96 2.58 7.31
CA ALA A 272 0.68 3.08 6.82
C ALA A 272 0.43 2.72 5.35
N VAL A 273 1.47 2.71 4.51
CA VAL A 273 1.41 2.25 3.11
C VAL A 273 1.16 0.73 3.05
N GLU A 274 1.95 -0.05 3.79
CA GLU A 274 1.79 -1.51 3.92
C GLU A 274 0.36 -1.87 4.31
N SER A 275 -0.15 -1.29 5.41
CA SER A 275 -1.48 -1.64 5.90
C SER A 275 -2.62 -1.14 5.00
N ARG A 276 -2.61 0.13 4.58
CA ARG A 276 -3.77 0.74 3.91
C ARG A 276 -3.85 0.38 2.43
N ILE A 277 -2.71 0.39 1.74
CA ILE A 277 -2.66 0.21 0.29
C ILE A 277 -2.45 -1.26 -0.03
N PHE A 278 -1.37 -1.86 0.48
CA PHE A 278 -1.00 -3.21 0.06
C PHE A 278 -1.82 -4.30 0.74
N ASP A 279 -2.08 -4.23 2.05
CA ASP A 279 -2.86 -5.26 2.73
C ASP A 279 -4.37 -5.07 2.54
N GLN A 280 -4.89 -3.89 2.90
CA GLN A 280 -6.33 -3.65 2.94
C GLN A 280 -6.94 -3.45 1.56
N ALA A 281 -6.34 -2.60 0.71
CA ALA A 281 -6.91 -2.27 -0.59
C ALA A 281 -6.63 -3.36 -1.62
N LEU A 282 -5.39 -3.85 -1.73
CA LEU A 282 -4.99 -4.83 -2.76
C LEU A 282 -5.00 -6.28 -2.26
N GLY A 283 -4.25 -6.59 -1.21
CA GLY A 283 -4.00 -7.94 -0.72
C GLY A 283 -5.30 -8.66 -0.36
N LYS A 284 -6.22 -7.97 0.31
CA LYS A 284 -7.55 -8.51 0.61
C LYS A 284 -8.32 -8.90 -0.66
N GLN A 285 -8.34 -8.06 -1.68
CA GLN A 285 -9.06 -8.36 -2.93
C GLN A 285 -8.39 -9.47 -3.74
N LEU A 286 -7.06 -9.45 -3.83
CA LEU A 286 -6.29 -10.48 -4.51
C LEU A 286 -6.49 -11.87 -3.87
N ARG A 287 -6.59 -11.94 -2.54
CA ARG A 287 -6.94 -13.19 -1.85
C ARG A 287 -8.39 -13.60 -2.06
N GLN A 288 -9.31 -12.63 -2.13
CA GLN A 288 -10.73 -12.89 -2.40
C GLN A 288 -10.98 -13.37 -3.84
N LEU A 289 -10.17 -12.98 -4.81
CA LEU A 289 -10.28 -13.46 -6.20
C LEU A 289 -10.33 -14.98 -6.27
N ALA A 290 -9.46 -15.67 -5.53
CA ALA A 290 -9.41 -17.12 -5.54
C ALA A 290 -10.69 -17.79 -4.99
N GLN A 291 -11.47 -17.08 -4.18
CA GLN A 291 -12.74 -17.56 -3.62
C GLN A 291 -13.93 -17.26 -4.53
N GLN A 292 -13.78 -16.30 -5.45
CA GLN A 292 -14.86 -15.79 -6.31
C GLN A 292 -14.78 -16.33 -7.74
N MET A 293 -13.87 -17.27 -8.01
CA MET A 293 -13.68 -17.85 -9.33
C MET A 293 -14.90 -18.68 -9.76
N PRO A 294 -15.21 -18.75 -11.07
CA PRO A 294 -16.24 -19.64 -11.59
C PRO A 294 -16.00 -21.09 -11.14
N CYS A 295 -17.07 -21.76 -10.69
CA CYS A 295 -17.00 -23.13 -10.14
C CYS A 295 -16.92 -24.22 -11.21
N GLU A 296 -16.98 -23.87 -12.50
CA GLU A 296 -17.12 -24.86 -13.56
C GLU A 296 -15.84 -25.68 -13.72
N GLY A 297 -15.93 -26.97 -13.37
CA GLY A 297 -14.81 -27.91 -13.43
C GLY A 297 -13.85 -27.88 -12.24
N LEU A 298 -14.10 -27.04 -11.23
CA LEU A 298 -13.35 -27.00 -9.97
C LEU A 298 -14.13 -27.68 -8.84
N PHE A 299 -13.42 -28.29 -7.90
CA PHE A 299 -14.09 -29.01 -6.80
C PHE A 299 -14.55 -28.07 -5.67
N GLN A 300 -13.81 -26.99 -5.39
CA GLN A 300 -14.15 -25.94 -4.40
C GLN A 300 -14.48 -26.44 -2.96
N ILE A 301 -14.08 -27.66 -2.61
CA ILE A 301 -14.16 -28.17 -1.25
C ILE A 301 -13.04 -27.51 -0.45
N ASN A 302 -13.32 -26.98 0.74
CA ASN A 302 -12.26 -26.34 1.53
C ASN A 302 -11.34 -27.38 2.21
N ALA A 303 -10.15 -26.97 2.64
CA ALA A 303 -9.18 -27.88 3.26
C ALA A 303 -9.71 -28.55 4.54
N GLY A 304 -10.56 -27.85 5.31
CA GLY A 304 -11.20 -28.39 6.51
C GLY A 304 -12.19 -29.50 6.22
N GLU A 305 -13.02 -29.34 5.18
CA GLU A 305 -13.97 -30.34 4.71
C GLU A 305 -13.26 -31.59 4.19
N LEU A 306 -12.17 -31.45 3.44
CA LEU A 306 -11.36 -32.58 3.00
C LEU A 306 -10.73 -33.34 4.17
N ALA A 307 -10.23 -32.60 5.18
CA ALA A 307 -9.68 -33.20 6.40
C ALA A 307 -10.76 -33.95 7.20
N GLN A 308 -11.94 -33.35 7.37
CA GLN A 308 -13.08 -33.98 8.03
C GLN A 308 -13.54 -35.24 7.29
N ALA A 309 -13.65 -35.20 5.97
CA ALA A 309 -14.00 -36.35 5.15
C ALA A 309 -12.95 -37.47 5.28
N THR A 310 -11.67 -37.12 5.30
CA THR A 310 -10.58 -38.08 5.49
C THR A 310 -10.62 -38.73 6.87
N ASP A 311 -10.89 -37.95 7.93
CA ASP A 311 -11.00 -38.49 9.28
C ASP A 311 -12.27 -39.33 9.49
N ALA A 312 -13.38 -38.96 8.85
CA ALA A 312 -14.60 -39.77 8.82
C ALA A 312 -14.34 -41.12 8.11
N LEU A 313 -13.60 -41.12 7.00
CA LEU A 313 -13.22 -42.34 6.29
C LEU A 313 -12.31 -43.23 7.15
N LYS A 314 -11.34 -42.66 7.86
CA LYS A 314 -10.50 -43.42 8.81
C LYS A 314 -11.35 -44.12 9.88
N LYS A 315 -12.34 -43.42 10.47
CA LYS A 315 -13.25 -43.99 11.47
C LYS A 315 -14.17 -45.08 10.93
N LEU A 316 -14.55 -45.00 9.65
CA LEU A 316 -15.39 -46.01 8.99
C LEU A 316 -14.61 -47.26 8.57
N THR A 317 -13.29 -47.14 8.47
CA THR A 317 -12.39 -48.21 8.00
C THR A 317 -11.47 -48.77 9.09
N SER A 318 -11.53 -48.22 10.31
CA SER A 318 -10.93 -48.74 11.55
C SER A 318 -11.87 -49.71 12.25
#